data_AF-A0A2V2NJ92-F1
#
_entry.id   AF-A0A2V2NJ92-F1
#
_cell.length_a   1.000
_cell.length_b   1.000
_cell.length_c   1.000
_cell.angle_alpha   90.00
_cell.angle_beta   90.00
_cell.angle_gamma   90.00
#
_symmetry.space_group_name_H-M   'P 1'
#
loop_
_entity.id
_entity.type
_entity.pdbx_description
1 polymer ?
#
loop_
_entity_poly.entity_id
_entity_poly.type
_entity_poly.pdbx_seq_one_letter_code
_entity_poly.pdbx_strand_id
1 'polypeptide(L)'
;MIFDTEHYKKLGKEDFESAWHAGPSVLTPPSASSLYPRLTYSRARVHPVFETIHRLREAYLAIGFDEAENPIIVDEQEVYRQFGPEAMAVLDRVFYLGGLPRPNVGIGKEQISKINTILGRDLTGDEEESLRKTLHAYKKSDIDGDELTYELSVVLHTDDAKVVDILDQVFPEFRELKPESSRQTLRSHMTSGWFQTLGAVWEKIPHPIRLFSIDRCFRREQAEDSHRLMSYHSASCVVAGEDVTIEDGKAVARALLSAFGYTDFQFRPDEKRSKYYMPDTQTEVYAAHPDHGWVEVATFGIYSPVALSEYGIGIPVMNLGLGVERMAMIMNKAKDVRELCFPQFFPVRYTDTELGRGVSLIQEPETTPGKTLVRSIMETATAQGSANGPCSFKVFEGELMDTQVRVFVEEPEENAKLLGPASLNEIFIYNGAVLGVPDTEKFAEVRKNGIPTGISYLFAAASKAAAEIEHAARQGMETTVQVKMAKLPGDINLKIEPWVRRYITDNNLKTDVRGPVFLTIRSEIVQNEEN
;
A
#
# COMPACT_ATOMS: atom_id res chain seq x y z
N MET A 1 32.08 14.84 5.78
CA MET A 1 33.27 15.20 4.97
C MET A 1 34.28 14.08 5.04
N ILE A 2 35.19 13.95 4.05
CA ILE A 2 36.35 13.05 4.20
C ILE A 2 37.34 13.77 5.14
N PHE A 3 37.72 13.14 6.26
CA PHE A 3 38.67 13.73 7.20
C PHE A 3 40.11 13.27 6.90
N ASP A 4 41.09 14.11 7.22
CA ASP A 4 42.51 13.80 7.03
C ASP A 4 42.99 12.81 8.09
N THR A 5 43.29 11.59 7.64
CA THR A 5 43.75 10.51 8.51
C THR A 5 45.14 10.76 9.08
N GLU A 6 46.04 11.44 8.37
CA GLU A 6 47.41 11.70 8.87
C GLU A 6 47.41 12.79 9.94
N HIS A 7 46.56 13.80 9.79
CA HIS A 7 46.33 14.82 10.82
C HIS A 7 45.85 14.21 12.14
N TYR A 8 44.78 13.40 12.11
CA TYR A 8 44.24 12.75 13.32
C TYR A 8 45.19 11.70 13.91
N LYS A 9 45.97 10.99 13.08
CA LYS A 9 47.03 10.09 13.58
C LYS A 9 48.12 10.85 14.33
N LYS A 10 48.50 12.05 13.87
CA LYS A 10 49.49 12.90 14.53
C LYS A 10 48.95 13.44 15.85
N LEU A 11 47.76 14.04 15.84
CA LEU A 11 47.10 14.54 17.05
C LEU A 11 46.95 13.44 18.11
N GLY A 12 46.51 12.25 17.70
CA GLY A 12 46.34 11.12 18.62
C GLY A 12 47.64 10.60 19.25
N LYS A 13 48.80 10.85 18.63
CA LYS A 13 50.12 10.53 19.22
C LYS A 13 50.61 11.61 20.19
N GLU A 14 50.19 12.85 20.00
CA GLU A 14 50.58 14.00 20.84
C GLU A 14 49.68 14.09 22.08
N ASP A 15 48.37 14.06 21.88
CA ASP A 15 47.35 14.05 22.93
C ASP A 15 46.10 13.30 22.43
N PHE A 16 45.99 12.04 22.83
CA PHE A 16 44.90 11.16 22.43
C PHE A 16 43.53 11.69 22.89
N GLU A 17 43.45 12.24 24.10
CA GLU A 17 42.18 12.70 24.69
C GLU A 17 41.65 13.92 23.92
N SER A 18 42.51 14.91 23.68
CA SER A 18 42.14 16.08 22.86
C SER A 18 41.76 15.69 21.43
N ALA A 19 42.49 14.77 20.82
CA ALA A 19 42.18 14.27 19.47
C ALA A 19 40.85 13.51 19.43
N TRP A 20 40.56 12.70 20.46
CA TRP A 20 39.30 11.98 20.59
C TRP A 20 38.13 12.94 20.81
N HIS A 21 38.28 13.95 21.66
CA HIS A 21 37.28 15.01 21.87
C HIS A 21 37.04 15.88 20.63
N ALA A 22 38.03 16.02 19.74
CA ALA A 22 37.86 16.69 18.45
C ALA A 22 37.09 15.83 17.42
N GLY A 23 36.96 14.52 17.64
CA GLY A 23 36.34 13.57 16.72
C GLY A 23 34.96 13.98 16.16
N PRO A 24 34.02 14.51 16.96
CA PRO A 24 32.72 14.98 16.45
C PRO A 24 32.79 16.07 15.37
N SER A 25 33.91 16.79 15.23
CA SER A 25 34.11 17.83 14.20
C SER A 25 34.20 17.27 12.77
N VAL A 26 34.48 15.98 12.60
CA VAL A 26 34.53 15.34 11.28
C VAL A 26 33.14 15.03 10.71
N LEU A 27 32.13 15.03 11.57
CA LEU A 27 30.75 14.75 11.21
C LEU A 27 30.10 16.00 10.63
N THR A 28 29.46 15.86 9.48
CA THR A 28 28.56 16.90 8.97
C THR A 28 27.26 16.83 9.76
N PRO A 29 26.81 17.92 10.41
CA PRO A 29 25.54 17.92 11.13
C PRO A 29 24.39 17.51 10.20
N PRO A 30 23.52 16.57 10.62
CA PRO A 30 22.41 16.11 9.80
C PRO A 30 21.36 17.23 9.63
N SER A 31 20.71 17.26 8.47
CA SER A 31 19.44 17.99 8.31
C SER A 31 18.34 17.31 9.11
N ALA A 32 17.23 18.00 9.34
CA ALA A 32 16.03 17.43 9.96
C ALA A 32 15.60 16.17 9.21
N SER A 33 15.57 16.18 7.88
CA SER A 33 15.24 15.00 7.06
C SER A 33 16.14 13.77 7.31
N SER A 34 17.38 13.99 7.75
CA SER A 34 18.37 12.95 8.04
C SER A 34 18.41 12.52 9.51
N LEU A 35 17.53 13.07 10.35
CA LEU A 35 17.39 12.69 11.76
C LEU A 35 16.30 11.63 11.94
N TYR A 36 16.52 10.69 12.85
CA TYR A 36 15.49 9.76 13.31
C TYR A 36 14.35 10.56 14.01
N PRO A 37 13.05 10.22 13.81
CA PRO A 37 12.51 9.06 13.10
C PRO A 37 12.33 9.21 11.58
N ARG A 38 12.61 10.39 10.99
CA ARG A 38 12.46 10.63 9.53
C ARG A 38 13.41 9.78 8.71
N LEU A 39 14.67 9.67 9.15
CA LEU A 39 15.62 8.72 8.60
C LEU A 39 15.26 7.31 9.08
N THR A 40 14.71 6.49 8.18
CA THR A 40 14.34 5.11 8.48
C THR A 40 14.57 4.23 7.26
N TYR A 41 14.85 2.95 7.53
CA TYR A 41 14.94 1.90 6.52
C TYR A 41 13.61 1.17 6.51
N SER A 42 12.79 1.41 5.48
CA SER A 42 11.50 0.73 5.35
C SER A 42 11.65 -0.58 4.59
N ARG A 43 11.18 -1.69 5.18
CA ARG A 43 10.90 -2.91 4.42
C ARG A 43 9.62 -2.73 3.61
N ALA A 44 9.58 -3.28 2.40
CA ALA A 44 8.33 -3.38 1.65
C ALA A 44 7.30 -4.18 2.45
N ARG A 45 6.03 -3.77 2.39
CA ARG A 45 4.92 -4.45 3.08
C ARG A 45 4.42 -5.60 2.21
N VAL A 46 4.23 -6.76 2.81
CA VAL A 46 3.60 -7.92 2.16
C VAL A 46 2.10 -7.88 2.45
N HIS A 47 1.27 -8.18 1.46
CA HIS A 47 -0.16 -8.26 1.65
C HIS A 47 -0.52 -9.55 2.41
N PRO A 48 -1.34 -9.49 3.48
CA PRO A 48 -1.58 -10.63 4.36
C PRO A 48 -2.18 -11.85 3.66
N VAL A 49 -3.07 -11.64 2.67
CA VAL A 49 -3.65 -12.74 1.88
C VAL A 49 -2.59 -13.42 1.01
N PHE A 50 -1.74 -12.66 0.31
CA PHE A 50 -0.72 -13.24 -0.57
C PHE A 50 0.41 -13.92 0.22
N GLU A 51 0.75 -13.39 1.39
CA GLU A 51 1.64 -14.08 2.34
C GLU A 51 1.05 -15.42 2.78
N THR A 52 -0.25 -15.45 3.08
CA THR A 52 -0.94 -16.69 3.46
C THR A 52 -0.97 -17.70 2.31
N ILE A 53 -1.22 -17.25 1.07
CA ILE A 53 -1.14 -18.09 -0.15
C ILE A 53 0.26 -18.68 -0.29
N HIS A 54 1.30 -17.85 -0.17
CA HIS A 54 2.68 -18.30 -0.31
C HIS A 54 3.03 -19.38 0.71
N ARG A 55 2.67 -19.16 1.99
CA ARG A 55 2.89 -20.14 3.05
C ARG A 55 2.09 -21.43 2.84
N LEU A 56 0.86 -21.33 2.35
CA LEU A 56 0.04 -22.51 2.05
C LEU A 56 0.64 -23.33 0.90
N ARG A 57 1.17 -22.64 -0.11
CA ARG A 57 1.88 -23.25 -1.23
C ARG A 57 3.11 -24.02 -0.74
N GLU A 58 3.93 -23.40 0.10
CA GLU A 58 5.08 -24.08 0.73
C GLU A 58 4.64 -25.29 1.58
N ALA A 59 3.55 -25.15 2.34
CA ALA A 59 3.03 -26.23 3.17
C ALA A 59 2.56 -27.43 2.35
N TYR A 60 1.87 -27.23 1.23
CA TYR A 60 1.48 -28.32 0.31
C TYR A 60 2.69 -28.99 -0.34
N LEU A 61 3.64 -28.21 -0.85
CA LEU A 61 4.87 -28.74 -1.45
C LEU A 61 5.67 -29.58 -0.44
N ALA A 62 5.75 -29.13 0.81
CA ALA A 62 6.48 -29.85 1.87
C ALA A 62 5.88 -31.22 2.22
N ILE A 63 4.59 -31.44 1.96
CA ILE A 63 3.92 -32.74 2.19
C ILE A 63 3.76 -33.58 0.92
N GLY A 64 4.46 -33.19 -0.17
CA GLY A 64 4.58 -33.99 -1.40
C GLY A 64 3.37 -33.93 -2.32
N PHE A 65 2.70 -32.77 -2.40
CA PHE A 65 1.70 -32.49 -3.44
C PHE A 65 2.34 -31.70 -4.57
N ASP A 66 1.99 -32.04 -5.80
CA ASP A 66 2.39 -31.29 -7.00
C ASP A 66 1.41 -30.14 -7.25
N GLU A 67 1.94 -28.99 -7.65
CA GLU A 67 1.14 -27.79 -7.94
C GLU A 67 0.48 -27.91 -9.31
N ALA A 68 -0.82 -27.61 -9.39
CA ALA A 68 -1.62 -27.66 -10.60
C ALA A 68 -2.44 -26.38 -10.79
N GLU A 69 -2.71 -26.05 -12.05
CA GLU A 69 -3.62 -24.97 -12.45
C GLU A 69 -4.90 -25.59 -13.00
N ASN A 70 -6.04 -25.25 -12.39
CA ASN A 70 -7.34 -25.77 -12.79
C ASN A 70 -8.09 -24.74 -13.64
N PRO A 71 -8.97 -25.15 -14.58
CA PRO A 71 -9.84 -24.23 -15.31
C PRO A 71 -10.64 -23.33 -14.37
N ILE A 72 -10.64 -22.01 -14.63
CA ILE A 72 -11.43 -21.03 -13.88
C ILE A 72 -12.83 -20.88 -14.48
N ILE A 73 -12.88 -20.77 -15.81
CA ILE A 73 -14.10 -20.66 -16.60
C ILE A 73 -14.52 -22.08 -16.98
N VAL A 74 -15.75 -22.46 -16.62
CA VAL A 74 -16.33 -23.77 -16.89
C VAL A 74 -17.74 -23.63 -17.46
N ASP A 75 -18.11 -24.51 -18.38
CA ASP A 75 -19.48 -24.54 -18.90
C ASP A 75 -20.46 -24.98 -17.80
N GLU A 76 -21.68 -24.45 -17.80
CA GLU A 76 -22.72 -24.85 -16.83
C GLU A 76 -22.97 -26.37 -16.80
N GLN A 77 -22.75 -27.06 -17.94
CA GLN A 77 -22.88 -28.52 -18.02
C GLN A 77 -21.89 -29.26 -17.12
N GLU A 78 -20.72 -28.67 -16.81
CA GLU A 78 -19.77 -29.28 -15.87
C GLU A 78 -20.35 -29.31 -14.45
N VAL A 79 -21.16 -28.31 -14.08
CA VAL A 79 -21.87 -28.30 -12.79
C VAL A 79 -22.95 -29.39 -12.78
N TYR A 80 -23.68 -29.59 -13.88
CA TYR A 80 -24.65 -30.68 -14.02
C TYR A 80 -23.99 -32.07 -13.92
N ARG A 81 -22.84 -32.28 -14.55
CA ARG A 81 -22.10 -33.57 -14.46
C ARG A 81 -21.63 -33.86 -13.03
N GLN A 82 -21.32 -32.84 -12.25
CA GLN A 82 -20.79 -32.98 -10.89
C GLN A 82 -21.91 -33.12 -9.84
N PHE A 83 -22.96 -32.31 -9.94
CA PHE A 83 -24.02 -32.21 -8.93
C PHE A 83 -25.32 -32.94 -9.33
N GLY A 84 -25.44 -33.38 -10.58
CA GLY A 84 -26.66 -33.96 -11.11
C GLY A 84 -27.84 -32.99 -10.99
N PRO A 85 -29.03 -33.44 -10.55
CA PRO A 85 -30.20 -32.58 -10.40
C PRO A 85 -30.02 -31.41 -9.41
N GLU A 86 -29.10 -31.51 -8.44
CA GLU A 86 -28.83 -30.43 -7.47
C GLU A 86 -28.18 -29.21 -8.16
N ALA A 87 -27.60 -29.37 -9.35
CA ALA A 87 -26.97 -28.30 -10.11
C ALA A 87 -27.89 -27.09 -10.32
N MET A 88 -29.20 -27.29 -10.48
CA MET A 88 -30.17 -26.19 -10.63
C MET A 88 -30.17 -25.22 -9.45
N ALA A 89 -29.91 -25.70 -8.23
CA ALA A 89 -29.78 -24.86 -7.05
C ALA A 89 -28.37 -24.28 -6.91
N VAL A 90 -27.34 -25.03 -7.31
CA VAL A 90 -25.95 -24.58 -7.24
C VAL A 90 -25.64 -23.48 -8.26
N LEU A 91 -26.26 -23.51 -9.43
CA LEU A 91 -26.08 -22.49 -10.47
C LEU A 91 -26.64 -21.12 -10.08
N ASP A 92 -27.52 -21.02 -9.07
CA ASP A 92 -27.99 -19.72 -8.55
C ASP A 92 -26.85 -18.88 -7.93
N ARG A 93 -25.84 -19.56 -7.36
CA ARG A 93 -24.70 -18.93 -6.69
C ARG A 93 -23.45 -18.78 -7.57
N VAL A 94 -23.51 -19.08 -8.87
CA VAL A 94 -22.39 -18.88 -9.81
C VAL A 94 -22.58 -17.60 -10.61
N PHE A 95 -21.48 -17.04 -11.12
CA PHE A 95 -21.53 -15.96 -12.09
C PHE A 95 -21.46 -16.51 -13.50
N TYR A 96 -22.43 -16.15 -14.33
CA TYR A 96 -22.38 -16.38 -15.77
C TYR A 96 -21.60 -15.27 -16.46
N LEU A 97 -20.86 -15.62 -17.50
CA LEU A 97 -20.09 -14.66 -18.29
C LEU A 97 -20.97 -14.08 -19.39
N GLY A 98 -21.05 -12.75 -19.46
CA GLY A 98 -21.72 -12.02 -20.52
C GLY A 98 -20.74 -11.14 -21.30
N GLY A 99 -21.03 -10.91 -22.57
CA GLY A 99 -20.26 -10.04 -23.45
C GLY A 99 -21.18 -9.14 -24.27
N LEU A 100 -20.66 -8.00 -24.72
CA LEU A 100 -21.40 -7.14 -25.65
C LEU A 100 -21.38 -7.78 -27.05
N PRO A 101 -22.52 -7.93 -27.73
CA PRO A 101 -22.52 -8.33 -29.13
C PRO A 101 -21.91 -7.21 -29.99
N ARG A 102 -21.41 -7.55 -31.19
CA ARG A 102 -20.96 -6.53 -32.14
C ARG A 102 -22.18 -5.77 -32.70
N PRO A 103 -22.15 -4.43 -32.76
CA PRO A 103 -23.29 -3.65 -33.21
C PRO A 103 -23.55 -3.89 -34.70
N ASN A 104 -24.84 -3.93 -35.06
CA ASN A 104 -25.25 -4.04 -36.45
C ASN A 104 -25.46 -2.62 -37.02
N VAL A 105 -24.37 -2.01 -37.48
CA VAL A 105 -24.38 -0.63 -37.94
C VAL A 105 -24.70 -0.57 -39.44
N GLY A 106 -25.77 0.15 -39.80
CA GLY A 106 -26.13 0.43 -41.19
C GLY A 106 -25.69 1.82 -41.60
N ILE A 107 -24.93 1.95 -42.69
CA ILE A 107 -24.54 3.27 -43.22
C ILE A 107 -25.54 3.72 -44.29
N GLY A 108 -26.46 4.60 -43.91
CA GLY A 108 -27.37 5.29 -44.82
C GLY A 108 -26.85 6.66 -45.23
N LYS A 109 -27.62 7.36 -46.09
CA LYS A 109 -27.30 8.73 -46.52
C LYS A 109 -27.30 9.73 -45.35
N GLU A 110 -28.12 9.49 -44.34
CA GLU A 110 -28.20 10.34 -43.14
C GLU A 110 -26.92 10.25 -42.31
N GLN A 111 -26.38 9.05 -42.11
CA GLN A 111 -25.13 8.82 -41.38
C GLN A 111 -23.95 9.49 -42.09
N ILE A 112 -23.83 9.32 -43.42
CA ILE A 112 -22.78 9.98 -44.21
C ILE A 112 -22.88 11.51 -44.10
N SER A 113 -24.08 12.08 -44.17
CA SER A 113 -24.28 13.53 -44.02
C SER A 113 -23.80 14.06 -42.66
N LYS A 114 -24.09 13.33 -41.58
CA LYS A 114 -23.60 13.67 -40.23
C LYS A 114 -22.07 13.56 -40.15
N ILE A 115 -21.47 12.52 -40.76
CA ILE A 115 -20.02 12.34 -40.81
C ILE A 115 -19.37 13.51 -41.56
N ASN A 116 -19.89 13.90 -42.72
CA ASN A 116 -19.37 15.03 -43.50
C ASN A 116 -19.41 16.33 -42.68
N THR A 117 -20.48 16.53 -41.91
CA THR A 117 -20.62 17.69 -41.02
C THR A 117 -19.55 17.71 -39.94
N ILE A 118 -19.26 16.56 -39.30
CA ILE A 118 -18.23 16.44 -38.25
C ILE A 118 -16.81 16.59 -38.84
N LEU A 119 -16.56 16.02 -40.02
CA LEU A 119 -15.26 16.13 -40.69
C LEU A 119 -15.01 17.53 -41.27
N GLY A 120 -16.07 18.28 -41.58
CA GLY A 120 -16.01 19.57 -42.26
C GLY A 120 -15.70 19.45 -43.76
N ARG A 121 -15.85 18.25 -44.34
CA ARG A 121 -15.64 17.94 -45.76
C ARG A 121 -16.54 16.78 -46.18
N ASP A 122 -16.84 16.69 -47.47
CA ASP A 122 -17.52 15.52 -48.03
C ASP A 122 -16.57 14.33 -48.18
N LEU A 123 -17.03 13.16 -47.77
CA LEU A 123 -16.34 11.89 -48.05
C LEU A 123 -16.37 11.58 -49.55
N THR A 124 -15.27 11.02 -50.04
CA THR A 124 -15.19 10.45 -51.39
C THR A 124 -15.87 9.08 -51.45
N GLY A 125 -16.23 8.62 -52.66
CA GLY A 125 -16.85 7.30 -52.84
C GLY A 125 -15.99 6.15 -52.31
N ASP A 126 -14.67 6.26 -52.45
CA ASP A 126 -13.70 5.26 -51.95
C ASP A 126 -13.63 5.25 -50.42
N GLU A 127 -13.70 6.42 -49.77
CA GLU A 127 -13.74 6.55 -48.31
C GLU A 127 -15.06 6.02 -47.74
N GLU A 128 -16.20 6.29 -48.39
CA GLU A 128 -17.49 5.71 -48.00
C GLU A 128 -17.48 4.17 -48.09
N GLU A 129 -16.93 3.61 -49.17
CA GLU A 129 -16.81 2.17 -49.35
C GLU A 129 -15.88 1.54 -48.30
N SER A 130 -14.74 2.19 -48.04
CA SER A 130 -13.76 1.74 -47.05
C SER A 130 -14.32 1.81 -45.62
N LEU A 131 -15.11 2.84 -45.29
CA LEU A 131 -15.81 2.97 -44.02
C LEU A 131 -16.81 1.82 -43.82
N ARG A 132 -17.59 1.50 -44.86
CA ARG A 132 -18.52 0.35 -44.85
C ARG A 132 -17.80 -0.97 -44.64
N LYS A 133 -16.67 -1.18 -45.35
CA LYS A 133 -15.85 -2.40 -45.20
C LYS A 133 -15.30 -2.54 -43.78
N THR A 134 -14.81 -1.46 -43.21
CA THR A 134 -14.23 -1.42 -41.85
C THR A 134 -15.29 -1.78 -40.81
N LEU A 135 -16.47 -1.16 -40.85
CA LEU A 135 -17.56 -1.48 -39.92
C LEU A 135 -18.10 -2.91 -40.12
N HIS A 136 -18.08 -3.43 -41.36
CA HIS A 136 -18.46 -4.82 -41.63
C HIS A 136 -17.42 -5.83 -41.11
N ALA A 137 -16.13 -5.53 -41.26
CA ALA A 137 -15.03 -6.31 -40.69
C ALA A 137 -15.11 -6.34 -39.16
N TYR A 138 -15.40 -5.19 -38.54
CA TYR A 138 -15.65 -5.10 -37.10
C TYR A 138 -16.83 -5.97 -36.65
N LYS A 139 -17.95 -5.97 -37.40
CA LYS A 139 -19.09 -6.85 -37.14
C LYS A 139 -18.72 -8.34 -37.22
N LYS A 140 -17.80 -8.71 -38.10
CA LYS A 140 -17.30 -10.09 -38.24
C LYS A 140 -16.25 -10.48 -37.20
N SER A 141 -15.84 -9.54 -36.35
CA SER A 141 -14.71 -9.70 -35.42
C SER A 141 -13.37 -9.90 -36.13
N ASP A 142 -13.23 -9.36 -37.34
CA ASP A 142 -11.94 -9.28 -38.05
C ASP A 142 -11.10 -8.08 -37.54
N ILE A 143 -11.74 -7.12 -36.86
CA ILE A 143 -11.13 -5.95 -36.22
C ILE A 143 -11.53 -5.94 -34.74
N ASP A 144 -10.55 -5.72 -33.87
CA ASP A 144 -10.79 -5.66 -32.43
C ASP A 144 -11.34 -4.30 -31.96
N GLY A 145 -11.86 -4.28 -30.73
CA GLY A 145 -12.52 -3.09 -30.18
C GLY A 145 -11.57 -1.89 -29.99
N ASP A 146 -10.33 -2.17 -29.64
CA ASP A 146 -9.24 -1.20 -29.47
C ASP A 146 -8.68 -0.69 -30.81
N GLU A 147 -8.81 -1.48 -31.88
CA GLU A 147 -8.34 -1.11 -33.22
C GLU A 147 -9.36 -0.27 -34.01
N LEU A 148 -10.66 -0.39 -33.69
CA LEU A 148 -11.73 0.22 -34.49
C LEU A 148 -11.54 1.73 -34.70
N THR A 149 -11.20 2.48 -33.65
CA THR A 149 -11.00 3.94 -33.76
C THR A 149 -9.83 4.27 -34.69
N TYR A 150 -8.73 3.54 -34.56
CA TYR A 150 -7.55 3.73 -35.40
C TYR A 150 -7.85 3.40 -36.87
N GLU A 151 -8.47 2.25 -37.15
CA GLU A 151 -8.82 1.84 -38.51
C GLU A 151 -9.75 2.86 -39.20
N LEU A 152 -10.73 3.39 -38.46
CA LEU A 152 -11.60 4.44 -38.96
C LEU A 152 -10.85 5.77 -39.19
N SER A 153 -9.85 6.10 -38.36
CA SER A 153 -9.02 7.31 -38.53
C SER A 153 -8.22 7.25 -39.84
N VAL A 154 -7.67 6.08 -40.17
CA VAL A 154 -6.90 5.83 -41.39
C VAL A 154 -7.80 5.95 -42.61
N VAL A 155 -8.98 5.33 -42.56
CA VAL A 155 -9.95 5.32 -43.66
C VAL A 155 -10.56 6.70 -43.91
N LEU A 156 -10.84 7.46 -42.85
CA LEU A 156 -11.44 8.80 -42.96
C LEU A 156 -10.39 9.91 -43.07
N HIS A 157 -9.11 9.55 -43.09
CA HIS A 157 -7.97 10.48 -43.11
C HIS A 157 -8.13 11.62 -42.09
N THR A 158 -8.45 11.25 -40.86
CA THR A 158 -8.80 12.19 -39.79
C THR A 158 -8.17 11.78 -38.46
N ASP A 159 -8.27 12.63 -37.45
CA ASP A 159 -7.77 12.33 -36.11
C ASP A 159 -8.75 11.48 -35.29
N ASP A 160 -8.22 10.73 -34.33
CA ASP A 160 -9.01 9.83 -33.47
C ASP A 160 -10.12 10.57 -32.69
N ALA A 161 -9.92 11.85 -32.34
CA ALA A 161 -10.94 12.59 -31.60
C ALA A 161 -12.19 12.83 -32.46
N LYS A 162 -12.02 13.13 -33.75
CA LYS A 162 -13.13 13.20 -34.70
C LYS A 162 -13.79 11.84 -34.96
N VAL A 163 -13.02 10.75 -34.98
CA VAL A 163 -13.60 9.40 -35.09
C VAL A 163 -14.45 9.06 -33.88
N VAL A 164 -14.00 9.39 -32.66
CA VAL A 164 -14.79 9.20 -31.44
C VAL A 164 -16.08 10.03 -31.52
N ASP A 165 -16.01 11.27 -31.99
CA ASP A 165 -17.19 12.12 -32.18
C ASP A 165 -18.18 11.53 -33.22
N ILE A 166 -17.65 10.95 -34.29
CA ILE A 166 -18.45 10.19 -35.27
C ILE A 166 -19.11 8.98 -34.62
N LEU A 167 -18.38 8.15 -33.88
CA LEU A 167 -18.94 6.99 -33.19
C LEU A 167 -20.06 7.39 -32.23
N ASP A 168 -19.89 8.52 -31.54
CA ASP A 168 -20.82 9.01 -30.53
C ASP A 168 -22.11 9.61 -31.12
N GLN A 169 -21.98 10.44 -32.16
CA GLN A 169 -23.10 11.20 -32.74
C GLN A 169 -23.80 10.49 -33.89
N VAL A 170 -23.09 9.62 -34.62
CA VAL A 170 -23.59 9.01 -35.86
C VAL A 170 -24.10 7.60 -35.62
N PHE A 171 -23.51 6.86 -34.68
CA PHE A 171 -23.78 5.44 -34.45
C PHE A 171 -24.29 5.16 -33.02
N PRO A 172 -25.54 5.57 -32.70
CA PRO A 172 -26.12 5.34 -31.37
C PRO A 172 -26.19 3.86 -30.98
N GLU A 173 -26.14 2.94 -31.96
CA GLU A 173 -26.17 1.49 -31.75
C GLU A 173 -25.03 1.01 -30.83
N PHE A 174 -23.88 1.70 -30.80
CA PHE A 174 -22.78 1.37 -29.88
C PHE A 174 -23.14 1.64 -28.42
N ARG A 175 -23.94 2.67 -28.15
CA ARG A 175 -24.42 3.01 -26.78
C ARG A 175 -25.57 2.10 -26.33
N GLU A 176 -26.34 1.56 -27.28
CA GLU A 176 -27.50 0.71 -26.99
C GLU A 176 -27.14 -0.76 -26.76
N LEU A 177 -25.88 -1.17 -26.99
CA LEU A 177 -25.42 -2.53 -26.75
C LEU A 177 -25.67 -2.96 -25.30
N LYS A 178 -26.29 -4.13 -25.14
CA LYS A 178 -26.51 -4.77 -23.84
C LYS A 178 -25.71 -6.06 -23.78
N PRO A 179 -25.13 -6.39 -22.61
CA PRO A 179 -24.40 -7.64 -22.46
C PRO A 179 -25.37 -8.83 -22.58
N GLU A 180 -25.01 -9.79 -23.42
CA GLU A 180 -25.72 -11.05 -23.57
C GLU A 180 -24.99 -12.12 -22.76
N SER A 181 -25.72 -12.86 -21.92
CA SER A 181 -25.15 -13.94 -21.11
C SER A 181 -24.86 -15.16 -21.98
N SER A 182 -23.66 -15.72 -21.81
CA SER A 182 -23.32 -17.04 -22.32
C SER A 182 -23.72 -18.14 -21.33
N ARG A 183 -23.40 -19.41 -21.65
CA ARG A 183 -23.47 -20.56 -20.74
C ARG A 183 -22.17 -20.84 -19.97
N GLN A 184 -21.14 -20.02 -20.20
CA GLN A 184 -19.88 -20.10 -19.48
C GLN A 184 -20.04 -19.47 -18.10
N THR A 185 -19.45 -20.10 -17.09
CA THR A 185 -19.55 -19.70 -15.69
C THR A 185 -18.16 -19.57 -15.07
N LEU A 186 -18.07 -18.77 -14.01
CA LEU A 186 -16.90 -18.77 -13.12
C LEU A 186 -17.08 -19.84 -12.04
N ARG A 187 -16.06 -20.67 -11.81
CA ARG A 187 -16.11 -21.72 -10.79
C ARG A 187 -16.39 -21.13 -9.39
N SER A 188 -17.31 -21.75 -8.66
CA SER A 188 -17.62 -21.35 -7.27
C SER A 188 -16.71 -21.96 -6.22
N HIS A 189 -15.96 -23.01 -6.58
CA HIS A 189 -14.94 -23.68 -5.79
C HIS A 189 -14.00 -24.47 -6.72
N MET A 190 -12.82 -24.85 -6.24
CA MET A 190 -11.79 -25.54 -7.05
C MET A 190 -12.26 -26.88 -7.64
N THR A 191 -13.18 -27.57 -6.95
CA THR A 191 -13.74 -28.86 -7.37
C THR A 191 -14.25 -28.87 -8.81
N SER A 192 -14.81 -27.77 -9.30
CA SER A 192 -15.34 -27.72 -10.67
C SER A 192 -14.28 -27.89 -11.74
N GLY A 193 -13.05 -27.43 -11.48
CA GLY A 193 -11.91 -27.65 -12.36
C GLY A 193 -11.18 -28.98 -12.07
N TRP A 194 -11.21 -29.48 -10.82
CA TRP A 194 -10.51 -30.72 -10.46
C TRP A 194 -10.97 -31.93 -11.26
N PHE A 195 -12.28 -32.07 -11.54
CA PHE A 195 -12.79 -33.18 -12.35
C PHE A 195 -12.23 -33.18 -13.78
N GLN A 196 -12.14 -32.01 -14.42
CA GLN A 196 -11.58 -31.87 -15.77
C GLN A 196 -10.08 -32.19 -15.77
N THR A 197 -9.34 -31.63 -14.81
CA THR A 197 -7.90 -31.88 -14.65
C THR A 197 -7.61 -33.37 -14.42
N LEU A 198 -8.31 -33.99 -13.46
CA LEU A 198 -8.13 -35.42 -13.15
C LEU A 198 -8.54 -36.31 -14.32
N GLY A 199 -9.67 -36.04 -14.97
CA GLY A 199 -10.12 -36.78 -16.15
C GLY A 199 -9.09 -36.77 -17.27
N ALA A 200 -8.29 -35.71 -17.40
CA ALA A 200 -7.24 -35.61 -18.40
C ALA A 200 -5.94 -36.35 -18.03
N VAL A 201 -5.66 -36.61 -16.74
CA VAL A 201 -4.33 -37.08 -16.29
C VAL A 201 -4.34 -38.43 -15.57
N TRP A 202 -5.46 -38.91 -15.02
CA TRP A 202 -5.43 -39.99 -14.04
C TRP A 202 -4.88 -41.34 -14.57
N GLU A 203 -5.01 -41.62 -15.86
CA GLU A 203 -4.41 -42.82 -16.51
C GLU A 203 -2.96 -42.59 -17.00
N LYS A 204 -2.47 -41.35 -16.95
CA LYS A 204 -1.19 -40.93 -17.56
C LYS A 204 -0.07 -40.78 -16.55
N ILE A 205 -0.37 -40.76 -15.26
CA ILE A 205 0.61 -40.56 -14.19
C ILE A 205 0.49 -41.65 -13.11
N PRO A 206 1.59 -41.98 -12.41
CA PRO A 206 1.56 -42.98 -11.35
C PRO A 206 0.65 -42.61 -10.18
N HIS A 207 0.01 -43.62 -9.59
CA HIS A 207 -0.80 -43.45 -8.38
C HIS A 207 0.06 -43.68 -7.11
N PRO A 208 -0.29 -43.06 -5.96
CA PRO A 208 -1.37 -42.09 -5.78
C PRO A 208 -1.02 -40.71 -6.36
N ILE A 209 -2.02 -40.07 -6.97
CA ILE A 209 -1.91 -38.71 -7.52
C ILE A 209 -2.20 -37.73 -6.39
N ARG A 210 -1.30 -36.76 -6.17
CA ARG A 210 -1.45 -35.72 -5.13
C ARG A 210 -1.26 -34.35 -5.76
N LEU A 211 -2.36 -33.65 -6.02
CA LEU A 211 -2.33 -32.33 -6.66
C LEU A 211 -2.90 -31.27 -5.73
N PHE A 212 -2.34 -30.07 -5.74
CA PHE A 212 -2.92 -28.91 -5.06
C PHE A 212 -2.96 -27.69 -5.98
N SER A 213 -3.86 -26.76 -5.68
CA SER A 213 -4.01 -25.49 -6.39
C SER A 213 -4.51 -24.44 -5.41
N ILE A 214 -3.92 -23.25 -5.44
CA ILE A 214 -4.33 -22.11 -4.62
C ILE A 214 -4.66 -20.96 -5.55
N ASP A 215 -5.95 -20.77 -5.80
CA ASP A 215 -6.39 -19.84 -6.83
C ASP A 215 -7.81 -19.34 -6.55
N ARG A 216 -8.24 -18.34 -7.33
CA ARG A 216 -9.51 -17.65 -7.17
C ARG A 216 -10.71 -18.54 -7.51
N CYS A 217 -11.75 -18.32 -6.74
CA CYS A 217 -13.11 -18.83 -6.95
C CYS A 217 -14.10 -17.67 -6.78
N PHE A 218 -15.27 -17.80 -7.40
CA PHE A 218 -16.27 -16.74 -7.47
C PHE A 218 -17.62 -17.28 -7.05
N ARG A 219 -18.19 -16.70 -5.99
CA ARG A 219 -19.45 -17.15 -5.44
C ARG A 219 -20.35 -15.96 -5.20
N ARG A 220 -21.51 -15.97 -5.84
CA ARG A 220 -22.51 -14.94 -5.64
C ARG A 220 -23.13 -15.12 -4.27
N GLU A 221 -22.97 -14.11 -3.43
CA GLU A 221 -23.67 -13.96 -2.16
C GLU A 221 -24.63 -12.76 -2.28
N GLN A 222 -25.66 -12.67 -1.45
CA GLN A 222 -26.61 -11.53 -1.49
C GLN A 222 -25.89 -10.19 -1.29
N ALA A 223 -24.89 -10.16 -0.42
CA ALA A 223 -24.01 -9.03 -0.19
C ALA A 223 -22.66 -9.54 0.37
N GLU A 224 -21.60 -8.77 0.15
CA GLU A 224 -20.32 -8.98 0.85
C GLU A 224 -20.41 -8.46 2.28
N ASP A 225 -19.80 -9.17 3.22
CA ASP A 225 -19.80 -8.84 4.64
C ASP A 225 -18.42 -9.02 5.26
N SER A 226 -18.33 -8.97 6.59
CA SER A 226 -17.06 -9.11 7.31
C SER A 226 -16.41 -10.50 7.19
N HIS A 227 -17.11 -11.50 6.66
CA HIS A 227 -16.66 -12.89 6.55
C HIS A 227 -16.70 -13.45 5.12
N ARG A 228 -17.38 -12.79 4.18
CA ARG A 228 -17.59 -13.28 2.80
C ARG A 228 -17.34 -12.20 1.76
N LEU A 229 -16.62 -12.61 0.71
CA LEU A 229 -16.41 -11.85 -0.53
C LEU A 229 -16.99 -12.63 -1.71
N MET A 230 -17.34 -11.94 -2.79
CA MET A 230 -17.80 -12.57 -4.02
C MET A 230 -16.66 -13.25 -4.79
N SER A 231 -15.41 -12.81 -4.59
CA SER A 231 -14.20 -13.49 -5.05
C SER A 231 -13.31 -13.81 -3.85
N TYR A 232 -12.88 -15.06 -3.74
CA TYR A 232 -12.03 -15.55 -2.66
C TYR A 232 -11.01 -16.53 -3.20
N HIS A 233 -9.97 -16.86 -2.42
CA HIS A 233 -9.00 -17.89 -2.81
C HIS A 233 -9.32 -19.19 -2.08
N SER A 234 -9.41 -20.26 -2.86
CA SER A 234 -9.47 -21.61 -2.33
C SER A 234 -8.09 -22.23 -2.44
N ALA A 235 -7.51 -22.61 -1.30
CA ALA A 235 -6.38 -23.54 -1.30
C ALA A 235 -6.97 -24.94 -1.19
N SER A 236 -6.92 -25.66 -2.31
CA SER A 236 -7.58 -26.95 -2.45
C SER A 236 -6.59 -27.99 -2.96
N CYS A 237 -6.82 -29.25 -2.60
CA CYS A 237 -6.05 -30.36 -3.10
C CYS A 237 -6.91 -31.58 -3.36
N VAL A 238 -6.35 -32.51 -4.14
CA VAL A 238 -6.91 -33.83 -4.41
C VAL A 238 -5.87 -34.91 -4.16
N VAL A 239 -6.32 -36.04 -3.60
CA VAL A 239 -5.56 -37.29 -3.53
C VAL A 239 -6.37 -38.35 -4.23
N ALA A 240 -5.84 -38.94 -5.30
CA ALA A 240 -6.52 -39.97 -6.08
C ALA A 240 -5.72 -41.27 -6.09
N GLY A 241 -6.39 -42.39 -5.83
CA GLY A 241 -5.76 -43.71 -5.79
C GLY A 241 -6.72 -44.79 -5.29
N GLU A 242 -6.35 -46.05 -5.50
CA GLU A 242 -7.21 -47.22 -5.23
C GLU A 242 -7.63 -47.34 -3.76
N ASP A 243 -6.72 -47.02 -2.84
CA ASP A 243 -6.92 -47.16 -1.38
C ASP A 243 -7.27 -45.84 -0.66
N VAL A 244 -7.63 -44.79 -1.40
CA VAL A 244 -7.92 -43.47 -0.80
C VAL A 244 -9.22 -43.51 0.00
N THR A 245 -9.17 -42.99 1.24
CA THR A 245 -10.30 -42.95 2.16
C THR A 245 -10.46 -41.57 2.83
N ILE A 246 -11.49 -41.44 3.67
CA ILE A 246 -11.72 -40.23 4.48
C ILE A 246 -10.55 -39.93 5.44
N GLU A 247 -9.75 -40.93 5.80
CA GLU A 247 -8.58 -40.76 6.68
C GLU A 247 -7.48 -39.94 6.00
N ASP A 248 -7.34 -40.03 4.67
CA ASP A 248 -6.42 -39.18 3.91
C ASP A 248 -6.78 -37.70 4.08
N GLY A 249 -8.08 -37.36 4.04
CA GLY A 249 -8.56 -36.00 4.26
C GLY A 249 -8.20 -35.47 5.67
N LYS A 250 -8.34 -36.31 6.71
CA LYS A 250 -7.93 -35.97 8.08
C LYS A 250 -6.41 -35.79 8.19
N ALA A 251 -5.64 -36.67 7.57
CA ALA A 251 -4.18 -36.62 7.58
C ALA A 251 -3.66 -35.36 6.89
N VAL A 252 -4.18 -35.04 5.70
CA VAL A 252 -3.83 -33.82 4.96
C VAL A 252 -4.24 -32.57 5.73
N ALA A 253 -5.45 -32.52 6.27
CA ALA A 253 -5.91 -31.39 7.07
C ALA A 253 -4.97 -31.13 8.26
N ARG A 254 -4.62 -32.18 9.02
CA ARG A 254 -3.70 -32.06 10.16
C ARG A 254 -2.31 -31.61 9.70
N ALA A 255 -1.74 -32.24 8.68
CA ALA A 255 -0.41 -31.91 8.20
C ALA A 255 -0.30 -30.46 7.71
N LEU A 256 -1.30 -29.99 6.95
CA LEU A 256 -1.35 -28.63 6.43
C LEU A 256 -1.52 -27.60 7.56
N LEU A 257 -2.52 -27.79 8.42
CA LEU A 257 -2.88 -26.80 9.45
C LEU A 257 -1.87 -26.76 10.60
N SER A 258 -1.20 -27.86 10.93
CA SER A 258 -0.13 -27.84 11.93
C SER A 258 1.04 -26.93 11.54
N ALA A 259 1.30 -26.72 10.24
CA ALA A 259 2.30 -25.74 9.77
C ALA A 259 1.92 -24.28 10.08
N PHE A 260 0.66 -24.03 10.47
CA PHE A 260 0.14 -22.71 10.84
C PHE A 260 -0.12 -22.58 12.35
N GLY A 261 0.37 -23.53 13.17
CA GLY A 261 0.30 -23.45 14.63
C GLY A 261 -1.00 -24.00 15.25
N TYR A 262 -1.86 -24.65 14.46
CA TYR A 262 -3.03 -25.35 14.98
C TYR A 262 -2.61 -26.67 15.66
N THR A 263 -3.06 -26.87 16.90
CA THR A 263 -2.63 -28.00 17.75
C THR A 263 -3.65 -29.13 17.82
N ASP A 264 -4.93 -28.78 17.84
CA ASP A 264 -6.03 -29.72 18.06
C ASP A 264 -7.05 -29.66 16.93
N PHE A 265 -7.61 -30.83 16.60
CA PHE A 265 -8.48 -31.01 15.45
C PHE A 265 -9.73 -31.81 15.82
N GLN A 266 -10.88 -31.36 15.33
CA GLN A 266 -12.15 -32.06 15.40
C GLN A 266 -12.71 -32.16 13.98
N PHE A 267 -13.16 -33.36 13.64
CA PHE A 267 -13.73 -33.67 12.34
C PHE A 267 -15.21 -33.97 12.55
N ARG A 268 -16.08 -33.19 11.92
CA ARG A 268 -17.53 -33.29 12.09
C ARG A 268 -18.19 -33.54 10.73
N PRO A 269 -19.18 -34.45 10.62
CA PRO A 269 -19.94 -34.61 9.39
C PRO A 269 -20.64 -33.30 9.01
N ASP A 270 -20.61 -32.95 7.72
CA ASP A 270 -21.34 -31.78 7.18
C ASP A 270 -22.80 -32.18 6.91
N GLU A 271 -23.75 -31.39 7.41
CA GLU A 271 -25.18 -31.61 7.20
C GLU A 271 -25.63 -31.40 5.74
N LYS A 272 -24.89 -30.62 4.94
CA LYS A 272 -25.26 -30.29 3.55
C LYS A 272 -25.30 -31.50 2.63
N ARG A 273 -24.44 -32.52 2.87
CA ARG A 273 -24.36 -33.79 2.11
C ARG A 273 -24.51 -33.57 0.59
N SER A 274 -23.64 -32.71 0.04
CA SER A 274 -23.63 -32.30 -1.36
C SER A 274 -23.42 -33.49 -2.29
N LYS A 275 -24.12 -33.52 -3.43
CA LYS A 275 -24.20 -34.73 -4.28
C LYS A 275 -22.92 -35.09 -5.04
N TYR A 276 -21.98 -34.16 -5.17
CA TYR A 276 -20.66 -34.44 -5.73
C TYR A 276 -19.73 -35.22 -4.79
N TYR A 277 -20.08 -35.34 -3.49
CA TYR A 277 -19.40 -36.21 -2.54
C TYR A 277 -20.18 -37.52 -2.31
N MET A 278 -19.46 -38.59 -1.99
CA MET A 278 -20.04 -39.82 -1.48
C MET A 278 -20.80 -39.53 -0.18
N PRO A 279 -21.96 -40.18 0.04
CA PRO A 279 -22.70 -40.07 1.29
C PRO A 279 -21.80 -40.27 2.51
N ASP A 280 -21.95 -39.40 3.50
CA ASP A 280 -21.29 -39.47 4.82
C ASP A 280 -19.77 -39.27 4.79
N THR A 281 -19.21 -38.84 3.65
CA THR A 281 -17.77 -38.51 3.54
C THR A 281 -17.49 -37.02 3.70
N GLN A 282 -18.46 -36.15 3.43
CA GLN A 282 -18.30 -34.71 3.58
C GLN A 282 -18.11 -34.34 5.06
N THR A 283 -16.96 -33.75 5.37
CA THR A 283 -16.49 -33.50 6.72
C THR A 283 -15.98 -32.07 6.86
N GLU A 284 -16.50 -31.37 7.85
CA GLU A 284 -15.99 -30.07 8.30
C GLU A 284 -14.82 -30.27 9.28
N VAL A 285 -13.76 -29.48 9.08
CA VAL A 285 -12.56 -29.48 9.91
C VAL A 285 -12.62 -28.27 10.84
N TYR A 286 -12.74 -28.55 12.12
CA TYR A 286 -12.58 -27.57 13.18
C TYR A 286 -11.18 -27.70 13.78
N ALA A 287 -10.48 -26.59 13.95
CA ALA A 287 -9.14 -26.57 14.54
C ALA A 287 -9.05 -25.51 15.64
N ALA A 288 -8.30 -25.82 16.70
CA ALA A 288 -8.04 -24.88 17.79
C ALA A 288 -6.82 -24.01 17.48
N HIS A 289 -7.00 -22.69 17.51
CA HIS A 289 -5.92 -21.70 17.42
C HIS A 289 -5.70 -21.04 18.79
N PRO A 290 -4.46 -20.87 19.26
CA PRO A 290 -4.16 -20.31 20.59
C PRO A 290 -4.86 -18.97 20.89
N ASP A 291 -4.97 -18.11 19.88
CA ASP A 291 -5.56 -16.77 20.03
C ASP A 291 -7.09 -16.72 19.81
N HIS A 292 -7.68 -17.70 19.12
CA HIS A 292 -9.06 -17.62 18.59
C HIS A 292 -9.97 -18.78 19.03
N GLY A 293 -9.44 -19.79 19.72
CA GLY A 293 -10.20 -20.98 20.10
C GLY A 293 -10.53 -21.85 18.89
N TRP A 294 -11.68 -22.53 18.93
CA TRP A 294 -12.12 -23.46 17.88
C TRP A 294 -12.77 -22.73 16.71
N VAL A 295 -12.25 -22.94 15.51
CA VAL A 295 -12.78 -22.35 14.26
C VAL A 295 -12.87 -23.40 13.15
N GLU A 296 -13.88 -23.29 12.30
CA GLU A 296 -14.00 -24.09 11.08
C GLU A 296 -13.01 -23.55 10.04
N VAL A 297 -12.06 -24.38 9.61
CA VAL A 297 -10.94 -23.95 8.77
C VAL A 297 -10.93 -24.57 7.37
N ALA A 298 -11.48 -25.77 7.22
CA ALA A 298 -11.50 -26.51 5.95
C ALA A 298 -12.72 -27.43 5.86
N THR A 299 -13.01 -27.88 4.65
CA THR A 299 -13.98 -28.95 4.38
C THR A 299 -13.35 -29.93 3.41
N PHE A 300 -13.59 -31.23 3.60
CA PHE A 300 -13.11 -32.26 2.68
C PHE A 300 -14.16 -33.36 2.49
N GLY A 301 -13.96 -34.21 1.49
CA GLY A 301 -14.79 -35.39 1.25
C GLY A 301 -14.22 -36.28 0.15
N ILE A 302 -14.91 -37.37 -0.16
CA ILE A 302 -14.54 -38.30 -1.24
C ILE A 302 -15.53 -38.11 -2.38
N TYR A 303 -15.06 -37.81 -3.60
CA TYR A 303 -15.95 -37.57 -4.73
C TYR A 303 -16.83 -38.79 -5.04
N SER A 304 -18.08 -38.51 -5.39
CA SER A 304 -19.07 -39.53 -5.76
C SER A 304 -18.63 -40.29 -7.02
N PRO A 305 -18.69 -41.63 -7.05
CA PRO A 305 -18.41 -42.42 -8.25
C PRO A 305 -19.29 -42.02 -9.44
N VAL A 306 -20.51 -41.53 -9.19
CA VAL A 306 -21.40 -41.01 -10.25
C VAL A 306 -20.76 -39.81 -10.93
N ALA A 307 -20.32 -38.82 -10.15
CA ALA A 307 -19.65 -37.63 -10.67
C ALA A 307 -18.32 -37.97 -11.33
N LEU A 308 -17.53 -38.88 -10.74
CA LEU A 308 -16.25 -39.34 -11.31
C LEU A 308 -16.43 -40.04 -12.66
N SER A 309 -17.47 -40.88 -12.79
CA SER A 309 -17.75 -41.62 -14.02
C SER A 309 -18.07 -40.74 -15.22
N GLU A 310 -18.67 -39.55 -14.99
CA GLU A 310 -18.92 -38.59 -16.06
C GLU A 310 -17.62 -38.17 -16.74
N TYR A 311 -16.49 -38.16 -16.03
CA TYR A 311 -15.17 -37.77 -16.54
C TYR A 311 -14.27 -38.99 -16.85
N GLY A 312 -14.83 -40.20 -16.84
CA GLY A 312 -14.08 -41.44 -17.08
C GLY A 312 -13.06 -41.77 -15.98
N ILE A 313 -13.22 -41.23 -14.76
CA ILE A 313 -12.29 -41.46 -13.65
C ILE A 313 -12.71 -42.73 -12.91
N GLY A 314 -11.83 -43.75 -12.94
CA GLY A 314 -12.09 -45.09 -12.38
C GLY A 314 -11.58 -45.33 -10.96
N ILE A 315 -11.11 -44.30 -10.25
CA ILE A 315 -10.47 -44.41 -8.92
C ILE A 315 -11.11 -43.47 -7.89
N PRO A 316 -11.09 -43.81 -6.59
CA PRO A 316 -11.47 -42.90 -5.52
C PRO A 316 -10.61 -41.63 -5.50
N VAL A 317 -11.26 -40.50 -5.16
CA VAL A 317 -10.61 -39.19 -5.07
C VAL A 317 -11.07 -38.48 -3.80
N MET A 318 -10.12 -38.19 -2.91
CA MET A 318 -10.32 -37.29 -1.78
C MET A 318 -10.06 -35.86 -2.23
N ASN A 319 -10.93 -34.93 -1.87
CA ASN A 319 -10.73 -33.49 -2.06
C ASN A 319 -10.80 -32.76 -0.72
N LEU A 320 -9.87 -31.85 -0.49
CA LEU A 320 -9.91 -30.90 0.62
C LEU A 320 -9.88 -29.48 0.05
N GLY A 321 -10.65 -28.57 0.67
CA GLY A 321 -10.64 -27.14 0.37
C GLY A 321 -10.62 -26.32 1.64
N LEU A 322 -9.77 -25.29 1.66
CA LEU A 322 -9.75 -24.29 2.73
C LEU A 322 -9.83 -22.86 2.15
N GLY A 323 -10.50 -21.97 2.88
CA GLY A 323 -10.61 -20.57 2.53
C GLY A 323 -9.38 -19.80 3.00
N VAL A 324 -8.59 -19.27 2.06
CA VAL A 324 -7.35 -18.54 2.36
C VAL A 324 -7.62 -17.29 3.18
N GLU A 325 -8.64 -16.51 2.81
CA GLU A 325 -8.96 -15.26 3.49
C GLU A 325 -9.33 -15.50 4.96
N ARG A 326 -10.03 -16.59 5.27
CA ARG A 326 -10.36 -16.97 6.65
C ARG A 326 -9.12 -17.27 7.46
N MET A 327 -8.18 -18.03 6.90
CA MET A 327 -6.87 -18.30 7.51
C MET A 327 -6.10 -17.00 7.74
N ALA A 328 -6.04 -16.14 6.72
CA ALA A 328 -5.37 -14.85 6.80
C ALA A 328 -5.96 -13.95 7.89
N MET A 329 -7.29 -13.94 8.06
CA MET A 329 -7.95 -13.19 9.13
C MET A 329 -7.52 -13.66 10.52
N ILE A 330 -7.50 -14.98 10.75
CA ILE A 330 -7.10 -15.57 12.04
C ILE A 330 -5.64 -15.22 12.35
N MET A 331 -4.74 -15.40 11.38
CA MET A 331 -3.32 -15.12 11.55
C MET A 331 -3.01 -13.64 11.81
N ASN A 332 -3.82 -12.74 11.24
CA ASN A 332 -3.63 -11.29 11.37
C ASN A 332 -4.57 -10.64 12.40
N LYS A 333 -5.35 -11.44 13.15
CA LYS A 333 -6.35 -10.96 14.12
C LYS A 333 -7.35 -9.95 13.51
N ALA A 334 -7.64 -10.10 12.22
CA ALA A 334 -8.54 -9.23 11.49
C ALA A 334 -10.00 -9.63 11.75
N LYS A 335 -10.87 -8.63 11.87
CA LYS A 335 -12.31 -8.82 12.13
C LYS A 335 -13.18 -8.66 10.89
N ASP A 336 -12.63 -8.10 9.82
CA ASP A 336 -13.34 -7.84 8.57
C ASP A 336 -12.44 -8.24 7.39
N VAL A 337 -12.92 -9.19 6.59
CA VAL A 337 -12.20 -9.70 5.41
C VAL A 337 -12.00 -8.61 4.35
N ARG A 338 -12.90 -7.62 4.27
CA ARG A 338 -12.83 -6.53 3.29
C ARG A 338 -11.70 -5.57 3.64
N GLU A 339 -11.54 -5.24 4.93
CA GLU A 339 -10.42 -4.43 5.42
C GLU A 339 -9.09 -5.17 5.25
N LEU A 340 -9.08 -6.49 5.48
CA LEU A 340 -7.88 -7.32 5.27
C LEU A 340 -7.47 -7.39 3.80
N CYS A 341 -8.42 -7.56 2.88
CA CYS A 341 -8.15 -7.75 1.45
C CYS A 341 -7.94 -6.44 0.69
N PHE A 342 -8.59 -5.36 1.15
CA PHE A 342 -8.58 -4.07 0.47
C PHE A 342 -8.31 -2.91 1.43
N PRO A 343 -7.20 -2.93 2.20
CA PRO A 343 -6.94 -1.95 3.25
C PRO A 343 -6.92 -0.49 2.75
N GLN A 344 -6.63 -0.26 1.48
CA GLN A 344 -6.63 1.06 0.85
C GLN A 344 -8.00 1.75 0.80
N PHE A 345 -9.10 1.00 0.92
CA PHE A 345 -10.46 1.56 0.95
C PHE A 345 -10.98 1.82 2.37
N PHE A 346 -10.15 1.56 3.39
CA PHE A 346 -10.46 1.74 4.79
C PHE A 346 -9.56 2.82 5.42
N PRO A 347 -9.94 3.39 6.59
CA PRO A 347 -9.12 4.35 7.28
C PRO A 347 -7.72 3.81 7.59
N VAL A 348 -6.69 4.45 7.04
CA VAL A 348 -5.30 4.07 7.28
C VAL A 348 -4.93 4.35 8.73
N ARG A 349 -4.35 3.35 9.41
CA ARG A 349 -3.80 3.51 10.75
C ARG A 349 -2.29 3.67 10.65
N TYR A 350 -1.80 4.78 11.17
CA TYR A 350 -0.37 5.02 11.32
C TYR A 350 0.04 4.80 12.77
N THR A 351 1.23 4.25 12.96
CA THR A 351 1.90 4.26 14.25
C THR A 351 2.41 5.67 14.56
N ASP A 352 2.61 5.99 15.85
CA ASP A 352 3.19 7.27 16.27
C ASP A 352 4.58 7.51 15.64
N THR A 353 5.35 6.44 15.42
CA THR A 353 6.65 6.51 14.74
C THR A 353 6.50 6.90 13.27
N GLU A 354 5.52 6.34 12.56
CA GLU A 354 5.25 6.71 11.18
C GLU A 354 4.79 8.16 11.08
N LEU A 355 3.87 8.60 11.94
CA LEU A 355 3.41 10.00 11.99
C LEU A 355 4.57 10.96 12.25
N GLY A 356 5.52 10.58 13.10
CA GLY A 356 6.73 11.38 13.39
C GLY A 356 7.58 11.64 12.15
N ARG A 357 7.53 10.77 11.13
CA ARG A 357 8.23 10.97 9.84
C ARG A 357 7.63 12.11 9.03
N GLY A 358 6.34 12.38 9.21
CA GLY A 358 5.68 13.49 8.54
C GLY A 358 5.82 14.83 9.27
N VAL A 359 6.65 14.90 10.31
CA VAL A 359 6.97 16.14 11.04
C VAL A 359 8.42 16.52 10.78
N SER A 360 8.62 17.60 10.04
CA SER A 360 9.91 18.14 9.58
C SER A 360 9.95 19.67 9.71
N LEU A 361 10.91 20.33 9.04
CA LEU A 361 11.05 21.79 9.04
C LEU A 361 10.58 22.40 7.71
N ILE A 362 10.13 23.65 7.73
CA ILE A 362 9.74 24.37 6.50
C ILE A 362 10.98 24.85 5.75
N GLN A 363 11.95 25.41 6.46
CA GLN A 363 13.21 25.93 5.94
C GLN A 363 14.39 25.34 6.72
N GLU A 364 15.47 25.03 6.00
CA GLU A 364 16.75 24.57 6.55
C GLU A 364 17.90 25.17 5.74
N PRO A 365 19.07 25.42 6.35
CA PRO A 365 20.25 25.86 5.61
C PRO A 365 20.73 24.75 4.65
N GLU A 366 21.13 25.15 3.44
CA GLU A 366 21.59 24.21 2.41
C GLU A 366 23.06 23.88 2.61
N THR A 367 23.86 24.86 3.07
CA THR A 367 25.31 24.74 3.15
C THR A 367 25.80 24.07 4.44
N THR A 368 27.03 23.54 4.40
CA THR A 368 27.68 22.98 5.60
C THR A 368 27.97 24.06 6.66
N PRO A 369 28.46 25.26 6.29
CA PRO A 369 28.56 26.40 7.21
C PRO A 369 27.21 26.76 7.85
N GLY A 370 26.12 26.84 7.09
CA GLY A 370 24.78 27.12 7.62
C GLY A 370 24.28 26.06 8.61
N LYS A 371 24.52 24.78 8.33
CA LYS A 371 24.21 23.68 9.28
C LYS A 371 25.05 23.76 10.56
N THR A 372 26.29 24.21 10.44
CA THR A 372 27.17 24.44 11.61
C THR A 372 26.69 25.64 12.42
N LEU A 373 26.24 26.70 11.75
CA LEU A 373 25.64 27.88 12.40
C LEU A 373 24.42 27.49 13.25
N VAL A 374 23.54 26.59 12.78
CA VAL A 374 22.41 26.09 13.59
C VAL A 374 22.89 25.49 14.90
N ARG A 375 23.93 24.65 14.86
CA ARG A 375 24.52 24.04 16.05
C ARG A 375 25.11 25.09 16.99
N SER A 376 25.87 26.05 16.46
CA SER A 376 26.46 27.13 17.28
C SER A 376 25.40 28.02 17.95
N ILE A 377 24.30 28.31 17.24
CA ILE A 377 23.13 29.01 17.79
C ILE A 377 22.55 28.19 18.95
N MET A 378 22.28 26.90 18.74
CA MET A 378 21.70 26.04 19.77
C MET A 378 22.58 25.92 21.02
N GLU A 379 23.89 25.70 20.84
CA GLU A 379 24.85 25.57 21.94
C GLU A 379 24.92 26.87 22.76
N THR A 380 25.08 28.02 22.09
CA THR A 380 25.19 29.31 22.77
C THR A 380 23.88 29.72 23.44
N ALA A 381 22.75 29.57 22.75
CA ALA A 381 21.44 29.93 23.29
C ALA A 381 21.06 29.05 24.48
N THR A 382 21.42 27.77 24.47
CA THR A 382 21.20 26.86 25.61
C THR A 382 22.09 27.24 26.79
N ALA A 383 23.38 27.54 26.54
CA ALA A 383 24.32 27.91 27.59
C ALA A 383 24.01 29.25 28.26
N GLN A 384 23.54 30.24 27.48
CA GLN A 384 23.25 31.61 27.93
C GLN A 384 21.76 31.90 28.12
N GLY A 385 20.89 30.88 28.04
CA GLY A 385 19.44 31.06 27.96
C GLY A 385 18.79 31.81 29.14
N SER A 386 19.46 31.86 30.29
CA SER A 386 19.00 32.59 31.48
C SER A 386 19.57 34.00 31.63
N ALA A 387 20.37 34.48 30.68
CA ALA A 387 20.89 35.85 30.70
C ALA A 387 19.74 36.86 30.61
N ASN A 388 19.80 37.93 31.42
CA ASN A 388 18.81 39.00 31.41
C ASN A 388 19.14 40.00 30.28
N GLY A 389 18.12 40.41 29.55
CA GLY A 389 18.21 41.45 28.53
C GLY A 389 18.39 42.85 29.13
N PRO A 390 19.01 43.79 28.38
CA PRO A 390 19.53 43.63 27.03
C PRO A 390 20.88 42.86 26.99
N CYS A 391 20.99 41.84 26.14
CA CYS A 391 22.22 41.05 25.99
C CYS A 391 22.41 40.58 24.55
N SER A 392 23.67 40.40 24.12
CA SER A 392 24.02 39.94 22.77
C SER A 392 25.26 39.06 22.82
N PHE A 393 25.17 37.87 22.23
CA PHE A 393 26.24 36.88 22.22
C PHE A 393 26.59 36.48 20.78
N LYS A 394 27.86 36.62 20.41
CA LYS A 394 28.36 36.18 19.10
C LYS A 394 28.37 34.65 19.03
N VAL A 395 27.71 34.08 18.03
CA VAL A 395 27.60 32.62 17.84
C VAL A 395 28.38 32.10 16.63
N PHE A 396 28.67 32.96 15.67
CA PHE A 396 29.40 32.58 14.46
C PHE A 396 30.10 33.80 13.86
N GLU A 397 31.28 33.57 13.31
CA GLU A 397 32.01 34.50 12.46
C GLU A 397 32.71 33.69 11.38
N GLY A 398 32.37 33.96 10.13
CA GLY A 398 32.93 33.23 8.99
C GLY A 398 32.15 33.48 7.72
N GLU A 399 32.50 32.72 6.69
CA GLU A 399 31.96 32.89 5.35
C GLU A 399 30.68 32.08 5.15
N LEU A 400 29.62 32.76 4.69
CA LEU A 400 28.37 32.16 4.23
C LEU A 400 28.09 32.68 2.81
N MET A 401 27.97 31.76 1.83
CA MET A 401 27.68 32.11 0.43
C MET A 401 28.61 33.21 -0.13
N ASP A 402 29.92 33.05 0.07
CA ASP A 402 30.98 33.98 -0.33
C ASP A 402 30.95 35.37 0.36
N THR A 403 30.15 35.54 1.41
CA THR A 403 30.06 36.76 2.21
C THR A 403 30.53 36.50 3.65
N GLN A 404 31.40 37.37 4.19
CA GLN A 404 31.81 37.30 5.59
C GLN A 404 30.72 37.85 6.51
N VAL A 405 30.23 37.03 7.42
CA VAL A 405 29.09 37.34 8.30
C VAL A 405 29.43 37.07 9.75
N ARG A 406 28.97 37.96 10.63
CA ARG A 406 28.89 37.72 12.09
C ARG A 406 27.45 37.51 12.49
N VAL A 407 27.18 36.47 13.26
CA VAL A 407 25.84 36.16 13.75
C VAL A 407 25.81 36.26 15.27
N PHE A 408 24.74 36.86 15.79
CA PHE A 408 24.50 37.09 17.21
C PHE A 408 23.15 36.53 17.62
N VAL A 409 23.07 35.96 18.82
CA VAL A 409 21.81 35.68 19.51
C VAL A 409 21.65 36.75 20.58
N GLU A 410 20.54 37.46 20.56
CA GLU A 410 20.34 38.63 21.42
C GLU A 410 18.92 38.73 21.97
N GLU A 411 18.78 39.45 23.08
CA GLU A 411 17.51 39.86 23.67
C GLU A 411 17.57 41.38 23.84
N PRO A 412 16.82 42.16 23.06
CA PRO A 412 16.83 43.62 23.14
C PRO A 412 15.98 44.20 24.27
N GLU A 413 15.01 43.46 24.82
CA GLU A 413 14.08 43.97 25.85
C GLU A 413 14.65 43.88 27.28
N GLU A 414 14.46 44.95 28.06
CA GLU A 414 14.79 44.96 29.48
C GLU A 414 13.84 44.05 30.29
N ASN A 415 14.40 43.26 31.22
CA ASN A 415 13.68 42.28 32.06
C ASN A 415 13.15 41.02 31.35
N ALA A 416 13.53 40.80 30.09
CA ALA A 416 13.35 39.52 29.40
C ALA A 416 14.60 38.62 29.58
N LYS A 417 14.44 37.32 29.34
CA LYS A 417 15.56 36.37 29.28
C LYS A 417 15.88 36.04 27.82
N LEU A 418 17.13 35.69 27.53
CA LEU A 418 17.58 35.32 26.19
C LEU A 418 16.71 34.26 25.49
N LEU A 419 16.24 33.26 26.25
CA LEU A 419 15.28 32.27 25.75
C LEU A 419 13.93 32.40 26.44
N GLY A 420 12.87 32.48 25.65
CA GLY A 420 11.51 32.31 26.14
C GLY A 420 11.30 30.90 26.73
N PRO A 421 10.35 30.74 27.66
CA PRO A 421 10.22 29.54 28.49
C PRO A 421 9.81 28.28 27.70
N ALA A 422 9.30 28.42 26.47
CA ALA A 422 8.96 27.28 25.60
C ALA A 422 10.06 26.95 24.58
N SER A 423 11.18 27.68 24.55
CA SER A 423 12.25 27.48 23.56
C SER A 423 12.84 26.08 23.57
N LEU A 424 12.88 25.44 24.75
CA LEU A 424 13.41 24.09 24.93
C LEU A 424 12.34 22.99 24.79
N ASN A 425 11.10 23.35 24.42
CA ASN A 425 10.07 22.34 24.18
C ASN A 425 10.48 21.45 23.00
N GLU A 426 10.25 20.15 23.15
CA GLU A 426 10.50 19.15 22.13
C GLU A 426 9.19 18.70 21.49
N ILE A 427 9.22 18.41 20.20
CA ILE A 427 8.06 17.90 19.47
C ILE A 427 7.99 16.39 19.62
N PHE A 428 6.87 15.91 20.17
CA PHE A 428 6.54 14.50 20.34
C PHE A 428 5.31 14.13 19.54
N ILE A 429 5.25 12.86 19.13
CA ILE A 429 4.01 12.22 18.73
C ILE A 429 3.54 11.32 19.87
N TYR A 430 2.29 11.47 20.29
CA TYR A 430 1.70 10.58 21.29
C TYR A 430 0.22 10.37 21.02
N ASN A 431 -0.19 9.10 20.90
CA ASN A 431 -1.55 8.69 20.56
C ASN A 431 -2.06 9.42 19.30
N GLY A 432 -1.19 9.51 18.30
CA GLY A 432 -1.43 10.18 17.01
C GLY A 432 -1.50 11.71 17.04
N ALA A 433 -1.35 12.36 18.21
CA ALA A 433 -1.30 13.81 18.32
C ALA A 433 0.14 14.34 18.19
N VAL A 434 0.30 15.55 17.63
CA VAL A 434 1.59 16.26 17.55
C VAL A 434 1.64 17.28 18.68
N LEU A 435 2.57 17.14 19.60
CA LEU A 435 2.62 17.91 20.84
C LEU A 435 3.99 18.57 21.02
N GLY A 436 4.00 19.85 21.41
CA GLY A 436 5.16 20.54 21.94
C GLY A 436 5.27 20.35 23.45
N VAL A 437 6.28 19.61 23.89
CA VAL A 437 6.36 19.05 25.23
C VAL A 437 7.51 19.69 26.02
N PRO A 438 7.20 20.48 27.08
CA PRO A 438 8.22 20.97 28.00
C PRO A 438 8.74 19.84 28.90
N ASP A 439 9.92 20.03 29.49
CA ASP A 439 10.47 19.11 30.49
C ASP A 439 9.86 19.42 31.87
N THR A 440 8.65 18.90 32.13
CA THR A 440 7.92 19.08 33.38
C THR A 440 7.17 17.80 33.75
N GLU A 441 6.91 17.58 35.06
CA GLU A 441 6.22 16.37 35.55
C GLU A 441 4.85 16.14 34.88
N LYS A 442 4.14 17.21 34.52
CA LYS A 442 2.85 17.14 33.84
C LYS A 442 2.91 16.38 32.51
N PHE A 443 4.06 16.40 31.83
CA PHE A 443 4.26 15.74 30.55
C PHE A 443 5.21 14.52 30.63
N ALA A 444 5.52 14.04 31.85
CA ALA A 444 6.40 12.89 32.04
C ALA A 444 5.90 11.65 31.31
N GLU A 445 4.58 11.43 31.24
CA GLU A 445 3.98 10.32 30.50
C GLU A 445 4.24 10.42 28.99
N VAL A 446 4.06 11.62 28.42
CA VAL A 446 4.29 11.87 26.98
C VAL A 446 5.78 11.72 26.65
N ARG A 447 6.67 12.20 27.52
CA ARG A 447 8.13 12.03 27.36
C ARG A 447 8.56 10.57 27.48
N LYS A 448 7.89 9.77 28.31
CA LYS A 448 8.21 8.36 28.52
C LYS A 448 7.69 7.45 27.40
N ASN A 449 6.45 7.68 26.95
CA ASN A 449 5.76 6.76 26.05
C ASN A 449 5.59 7.30 24.62
N GLY A 450 5.73 8.61 24.43
CA GLY A 450 5.63 9.24 23.11
C GLY A 450 6.89 9.07 22.28
N ILE A 451 6.76 9.27 20.98
CA ILE A 451 7.87 9.22 20.03
C ILE A 451 8.44 10.63 19.87
N PRO A 452 9.70 10.89 20.30
CA PRO A 452 10.35 12.15 20.05
C PRO A 452 10.62 12.28 18.55
N THR A 453 10.30 13.44 17.99
CA THR A 453 10.64 13.74 16.60
C THR A 453 12.10 14.18 16.45
N GLY A 454 12.83 14.41 17.55
CA GLY A 454 14.18 14.98 17.54
C GLY A 454 14.23 16.47 17.15
N ILE A 455 13.06 17.14 17.09
CA ILE A 455 12.95 18.57 16.81
C ILE A 455 12.55 19.29 18.09
N SER A 456 13.35 20.26 18.53
CA SER A 456 12.96 21.24 19.55
C SER A 456 12.55 22.56 18.92
N TYR A 457 11.85 23.41 19.67
CA TYR A 457 11.47 24.75 19.20
C TYR A 457 12.72 25.58 18.87
N LEU A 458 13.75 25.50 19.72
CA LEU A 458 15.04 26.13 19.48
C LEU A 458 15.70 25.60 18.21
N PHE A 459 15.72 24.29 17.97
CA PHE A 459 16.29 23.72 16.75
C PHE A 459 15.56 24.22 15.50
N ALA A 460 14.23 24.23 15.53
CA ALA A 460 13.41 24.66 14.41
C ALA A 460 13.57 26.16 14.12
N ALA A 461 13.61 26.99 15.17
CA ALA A 461 13.84 28.44 15.08
C ALA A 461 15.26 28.78 14.61
N ALA A 462 16.28 28.10 15.15
CA ALA A 462 17.67 28.26 14.72
C ALA A 462 17.87 27.85 13.25
N SER A 463 17.22 26.77 12.82
CA SER A 463 17.25 26.32 11.42
C SER A 463 16.62 27.33 10.47
N LYS A 464 15.50 27.95 10.86
CA LYS A 464 14.89 29.05 10.10
C LYS A 464 15.84 30.24 9.99
N ALA A 465 16.39 30.68 11.11
CA ALA A 465 17.27 31.84 11.13
C ALA A 465 18.54 31.62 10.31
N ALA A 466 19.16 30.45 10.43
CA ALA A 466 20.33 30.10 9.61
C ALA A 466 20.00 30.07 8.12
N ALA A 467 18.84 29.53 7.71
CA ALA A 467 18.41 29.52 6.32
C ALA A 467 18.16 30.94 5.77
N GLU A 468 17.49 31.80 6.55
CA GLU A 468 17.23 33.20 6.17
C GLU A 468 18.52 34.03 6.12
N ILE A 469 19.45 33.81 7.05
CA ILE A 469 20.77 34.46 7.05
C ILE A 469 21.59 33.99 5.86
N GLU A 470 21.59 32.70 5.53
CA GLU A 470 22.28 32.16 4.36
C GLU A 470 21.72 32.77 3.06
N HIS A 471 20.39 32.95 2.97
CA HIS A 471 19.76 33.62 1.83
C HIS A 471 20.11 35.12 1.76
N ALA A 472 20.13 35.82 2.89
CA ALA A 472 20.49 37.24 2.96
C ALA A 472 21.97 37.48 2.63
N ALA A 473 22.87 36.62 3.14
CA ALA A 473 24.30 36.67 2.87
C ALA A 473 24.61 36.52 1.38
N ARG A 474 23.87 35.65 0.66
CA ARG A 474 23.96 35.51 -0.80
C ARG A 474 23.62 36.80 -1.56
N GLN A 475 22.78 37.66 -0.97
CA GLN A 475 22.42 38.97 -1.52
C GLN A 475 23.30 40.11 -0.98
N GLY A 476 24.28 39.81 -0.12
CA GLY A 476 25.08 40.84 0.55
C GLY A 476 24.25 41.72 1.48
N MET A 477 23.20 41.17 2.12
CA MET A 477 22.34 41.89 3.06
C MET A 477 22.45 41.34 4.49
N GLU A 478 22.28 42.25 5.45
CA GLU A 478 22.07 41.91 6.86
C GLU A 478 20.61 41.53 7.11
N THR A 479 20.37 40.64 8.07
CA THR A 479 19.02 40.25 8.46
C THR A 479 18.90 39.99 9.97
N THR A 480 17.70 40.24 10.49
CA THR A 480 17.31 39.94 11.88
C THR A 480 16.07 39.06 11.85
N VAL A 481 16.20 37.85 12.39
CA VAL A 481 15.13 36.86 12.45
C VAL A 481 14.58 36.79 13.87
N GLN A 482 13.28 37.03 14.01
CA GLN A 482 12.60 36.98 15.31
C GLN A 482 11.53 35.89 15.32
N VAL A 483 11.60 34.99 16.29
CA VAL A 483 10.56 33.99 16.57
C VAL A 483 9.89 34.35 17.90
N LYS A 484 8.61 34.75 17.85
CA LYS A 484 7.86 35.27 19.00
C LYS A 484 7.04 34.17 19.69
N MET A 485 5.72 34.32 19.74
CA MET A 485 4.79 33.34 20.30
C MET A 485 4.40 32.31 19.23
N ALA A 486 4.63 31.02 19.49
CA ALA A 486 4.14 29.94 18.67
C ALA A 486 2.63 29.75 18.89
N LYS A 487 1.83 29.90 17.83
CA LYS A 487 0.39 29.58 17.82
C LYS A 487 0.08 28.42 16.87
N LEU A 488 0.79 28.38 15.74
CA LEU A 488 0.69 27.38 14.69
C LEU A 488 2.06 26.73 14.46
N PRO A 489 2.11 25.50 13.90
CA PRO A 489 3.38 24.84 13.55
C PRO A 489 4.32 25.72 12.72
N GLY A 490 3.78 26.49 11.77
CA GLY A 490 4.59 27.36 10.92
C GLY A 490 5.30 28.50 11.64
N ASP A 491 4.80 28.95 12.80
CA ASP A 491 5.40 30.07 13.55
C ASP A 491 6.80 29.72 14.07
N ILE A 492 7.05 28.42 14.31
CA ILE A 492 8.34 27.89 14.77
C ILE A 492 9.07 27.11 13.67
N ASN A 493 8.73 27.32 12.39
CA ASN A 493 9.34 26.61 11.26
C ASN A 493 9.03 25.10 11.19
N LEU A 494 7.95 24.63 11.82
CA LEU A 494 7.56 23.23 11.79
C LEU A 494 6.64 22.93 10.58
N LYS A 495 7.03 21.95 9.78
CA LYS A 495 6.24 21.41 8.67
C LYS A 495 5.61 20.09 9.07
N ILE A 496 4.29 20.05 9.04
CA ILE A 496 3.51 18.81 9.15
C ILE A 496 2.99 18.45 7.77
N GLU A 497 3.36 17.28 7.27
CA GLU A 497 2.96 16.78 5.95
C GLU A 497 1.43 16.65 5.81
N PRO A 498 0.85 16.87 4.61
CA PRO A 498 -0.60 16.85 4.41
C PRO A 498 -1.29 15.57 4.88
N TRP A 499 -0.64 14.41 4.69
CA TRP A 499 -1.20 13.11 5.10
C TRP A 499 -1.26 12.94 6.62
N VAL A 500 -0.31 13.51 7.37
CA VAL A 500 -0.36 13.55 8.85
C VAL A 500 -1.48 14.46 9.32
N ARG A 501 -1.61 15.66 8.72
CA ARG A 501 -2.70 16.58 9.04
C ARG A 501 -4.06 15.94 8.80
N ARG A 502 -4.21 15.26 7.66
CA ARG A 502 -5.43 14.53 7.32
C ARG A 502 -5.74 13.45 8.35
N TYR A 503 -4.74 12.64 8.73
CA TYR A 503 -4.91 11.62 9.77
C TYR A 503 -5.36 12.22 11.11
N ILE A 504 -4.75 13.33 11.53
CA ILE A 504 -5.13 14.04 12.76
C ILE A 504 -6.58 14.51 12.69
N THR A 505 -6.99 15.12 11.57
CA THR A 505 -8.37 15.58 11.37
C THR A 505 -9.37 14.44 11.35
N ASP A 506 -9.12 13.40 10.56
CA ASP A 506 -10.03 12.26 10.39
C ASP A 506 -10.26 11.49 11.71
N ASN A 507 -9.28 11.55 12.64
CA ASN A 507 -9.36 10.90 13.95
C ASN A 507 -9.68 11.86 15.11
N ASN A 508 -10.05 13.13 14.83
CA ASN A 508 -10.32 14.17 15.84
C ASN A 508 -9.17 14.36 16.87
N LEU A 509 -7.94 14.22 16.41
CA LEU A 509 -6.72 14.40 17.20
C LEU A 509 -6.27 15.86 17.18
N LYS A 510 -5.24 16.20 17.96
CA LYS A 510 -4.78 17.58 18.14
C LYS A 510 -3.35 17.77 17.63
N THR A 511 -3.10 18.99 17.15
CA THR A 511 -1.75 19.54 16.99
C THR A 511 -1.63 20.69 17.98
N ASP A 512 -0.85 20.51 19.05
CA ASP A 512 -0.63 21.53 20.07
C ASP A 512 0.85 21.83 20.23
N VAL A 513 1.31 22.87 19.53
CA VAL A 513 2.71 23.32 19.51
C VAL A 513 2.81 24.78 19.94
N ARG A 514 1.97 25.18 20.90
CA ARG A 514 1.91 26.57 21.39
C ARG A 514 3.00 26.84 22.43
N GLY A 515 3.44 28.09 22.52
CA GLY A 515 4.34 28.52 23.59
C GLY A 515 5.17 29.76 23.24
N PRO A 516 5.63 30.55 24.24
CA PRO A 516 6.48 31.70 23.99
C PRO A 516 7.93 31.27 23.75
N VAL A 517 8.41 31.43 22.51
CA VAL A 517 9.80 31.14 22.12
C VAL A 517 10.68 32.35 22.36
N PHE A 518 10.29 33.53 21.85
CA PHE A 518 11.03 34.79 22.00
C PHE A 518 12.55 34.61 21.79
N LEU A 519 12.94 34.44 20.53
CA LEU A 519 14.33 34.30 20.11
C LEU A 519 14.62 35.30 18.99
N THR A 520 15.65 36.12 19.18
CA THR A 520 16.14 37.07 18.16
C THR A 520 17.56 36.67 17.73
N ILE A 521 17.76 36.51 16.43
CA ILE A 521 19.04 36.18 15.83
C ILE A 521 19.34 37.23 14.76
N ARG A 522 20.48 37.89 14.88
CA ARG A 522 20.87 38.99 14.01
C ARG A 522 22.17 38.65 13.29
N SER A 523 22.25 39.03 12.03
CA SER A 523 23.46 38.91 11.21
C SER A 523 23.96 40.29 10.82
N GLU A 524 25.28 40.45 10.80
CA GLU A 524 26.01 41.63 10.34
C GLU A 524 26.99 41.21 9.25
N ILE A 525 27.17 42.04 8.23
CA ILE A 525 28.20 41.80 7.22
C ILE A 525 29.50 42.43 7.69
N VAL A 526 30.56 41.64 7.65
CA VAL A 526 31.91 42.15 7.89
C VAL A 526 32.39 42.81 6.62
N GLN A 527 32.26 44.14 6.54
CA GLN A 527 32.96 44.90 5.50
C GLN A 527 34.47 44.79 5.77
N ASN A 528 35.21 44.27 4.81
CA ASN A 528 36.66 44.47 4.80
C ASN A 528 36.87 45.98 4.62
N GLU A 529 37.38 46.66 5.65
CA GLU A 529 38.00 47.97 5.46
C GLU A 529 39.16 47.75 4.46
N GLU A 530 38.96 48.18 3.21
CA GLU A 530 40.05 48.30 2.24
C GLU A 530 41.06 49.31 2.80
N ASN A 531 42.28 48.82 3.04
CA ASN A 531 43.47 49.63 3.34
C ASN A 531 43.96 50.35 2.08
#